data_AF-A0A1J4UTY8-F1
#
_entry.id   AF-A0A1J4UTY8-F1
#
_cell.length_a   1.000
_cell.length_b   1.000
_cell.length_c   1.000
_cell.angle_alpha   90.00
_cell.angle_beta   90.00
_cell.angle_gamma   90.00
#
_symmetry.space_group_name_H-M   'P 1'
#
loop_
_entity.id
_entity.type
_entity.pdbx_description
1 polymer ?
#
loop_
_entity_poly.entity_id
_entity_poly.type
_entity_poly.pdbx_seq_one_letter_code
_entity_poly.pdbx_strand_id
1 'polypeptide(L)' 'MVKVRIEGETKKGKFRRIATARTSRILENLRLLGNCANHSTYDYDEKEIDKIFSTIERELKRTKSLFDKPNTEFSLD' A
#
# COMPACT_ATOMS: atom_id res chain seq x y z
N MET A 1 -4.59 14.99 6.23
CA MET A 1 -5.81 14.19 6.05
C MET A 1 -6.71 14.33 7.26
N VAL A 2 -7.84 15.02 7.16
CA VAL A 2 -8.78 15.13 8.29
C VAL A 2 -9.47 13.78 8.47
N LYS A 3 -9.49 13.28 9.71
CA LYS A 3 -10.10 11.99 10.07
C LYS A 3 -11.62 12.16 10.11
N VAL A 4 -12.28 12.10 8.96
CA VAL A 4 -13.75 12.22 8.86
C VAL A 4 -14.39 11.07 9.65
N ARG A 5 -15.05 11.43 10.77
CA ARG A 5 -15.94 10.56 11.54
C ARG A 5 -17.36 10.75 11.01
N ILE A 6 -18.02 9.64 10.73
CA ILE A 6 -19.43 9.61 10.33
C ILE A 6 -20.17 8.88 11.45
N GLU A 7 -21.09 9.57 12.12
CA GLU A 7 -21.95 8.97 13.14
C GLU A 7 -22.93 7.97 12.50
N GLY A 8 -23.18 6.85 13.19
CA GLY A 8 -24.05 5.78 12.69
C GLY A 8 -23.46 4.89 11.58
N GLU A 9 -22.19 5.07 11.19
CA GLU A 9 -21.58 4.28 10.10
C GLU A 9 -21.39 2.80 10.49
N THR A 10 -21.85 1.89 9.63
CA THR A 10 -21.64 0.44 9.82
C THR A 10 -20.16 0.07 9.68
N LYS A 11 -19.71 -1.01 10.35
CA LYS A 11 -18.33 -1.52 10.22
C LYS A 11 -17.93 -1.74 8.75
N LYS A 12 -18.85 -2.27 7.93
CA LYS A 12 -18.65 -2.50 6.48
C LYS A 12 -18.54 -1.19 5.71
N GLY A 13 -19.39 -0.22 5.99
CA GLY A 13 -19.34 1.12 5.38
C GLY A 13 -18.01 1.82 5.69
N LYS A 14 -17.62 1.79 6.97
CA LYS A 14 -16.34 2.32 7.44
C LYS A 14 -15.14 1.67 6.75
N PHE A 15 -15.15 0.34 6.63
CA PHE A 15 -14.11 -0.37 5.90
C PHE A 15 -14.03 0.09 4.44
N ARG A 16 -15.15 0.07 3.71
CA ARG A 16 -15.19 0.50 2.29
C ARG A 16 -14.64 1.92 2.14
N ARG A 17 -15.15 2.88 2.92
CA ARG A 17 -14.72 4.28 2.84
C ARG A 17 -13.22 4.44 3.11
N ILE A 18 -12.72 3.86 4.19
CA ILE A 18 -11.31 4.02 4.58
C ILE A 18 -10.40 3.27 3.60
N ALA A 19 -10.76 2.04 3.22
CA ALA A 19 -9.97 1.24 2.29
C ALA A 19 -9.90 1.91 0.92
N THR A 20 -11.03 2.33 0.33
CA THR A 20 -11.06 3.05 -0.95
C THR A 20 -10.18 4.31 -0.89
N ALA A 21 -10.35 5.16 0.14
CA ALA A 21 -9.57 6.38 0.25
C ALA A 21 -8.05 6.13 0.41
N ARG A 22 -7.66 5.03 1.08
CA ARG A 22 -6.25 4.64 1.21
C ARG A 22 -5.70 4.10 -0.11
N THR A 23 -6.44 3.22 -0.77
CA THR A 23 -6.04 2.65 -2.07
C THR A 23 -5.87 3.74 -3.11
N SER A 24 -6.80 4.70 -3.23
CA SER A 24 -6.69 5.81 -4.17
C SER A 24 -5.41 6.62 -3.98
N ARG A 25 -5.02 6.90 -2.73
CA ARG A 25 -3.79 7.65 -2.43
C ARG A 25 -2.52 6.88 -2.72
N ILE A 26 -2.52 5.57 -2.44
CA ILE A 26 -1.39 4.71 -2.81
C ILE A 26 -1.19 4.75 -4.32
N LEU A 27 -2.27 4.59 -5.09
CA LEU A 27 -2.22 4.65 -6.56
C LEU A 27 -1.76 6.03 -7.06
N GLU A 28 -2.23 7.11 -6.46
CA GLU A 28 -1.79 8.47 -6.78
C GLU A 28 -0.29 8.66 -6.51
N ASN A 29 0.19 8.25 -5.34
CA ASN A 29 1.61 8.32 -5.00
C ASN A 29 2.48 7.48 -5.95
N LEU A 30 2.02 6.29 -6.35
CA LEU A 30 2.75 5.45 -7.32
C LEU A 30 2.82 6.13 -8.70
N ARG A 31 1.76 6.82 -9.13
CA ARG A 31 1.80 7.62 -10.38
C ARG A 31 2.79 8.77 -10.28
N LEU A 32 2.77 9.50 -9.16
CA LEU A 32 3.73 10.59 -8.92
C LEU A 32 5.17 10.07 -8.86
N LEU A 33 5.40 8.93 -8.23
CA LEU A 33 6.70 8.26 -8.23
C LEU A 33 7.13 7.88 -9.64
N GLY A 34 6.21 7.42 -10.50
CA GLY A 34 6.48 7.15 -11.91
C GLY A 34 6.97 8.38 -12.69
N ASN A 35 6.55 9.59 -12.32
CA ASN A 35 7.04 10.82 -12.94
C ASN A 35 8.53 11.07 -12.65
N CYS A 36 9.10 10.46 -11.61
CA CYS A 36 10.52 10.54 -11.32
C CYS A 36 11.38 9.74 -12.30
N ALA A 37 10.79 8.89 -13.16
CA ALA A 37 11.52 8.14 -14.20
C ALA A 37 12.09 9.02 -15.33
N ASN A 38 11.86 10.32 -15.30
CA ASN A 38 12.38 11.24 -16.29
C ASN A 38 13.87 11.57 -16.03
N HIS A 39 14.77 10.86 -16.71
CA HIS A 39 16.22 11.07 -16.66
C HIS A 39 16.69 12.47 -17.13
N SER A 40 15.85 13.23 -17.86
CA SER A 40 16.19 14.62 -18.22
C SER A 40 16.04 15.59 -17.04
N THR A 41 15.30 15.19 -16.00
CA THR A 41 15.03 16.00 -14.81
C THR A 41 15.75 15.46 -13.57
N TYR A 42 15.91 14.15 -13.49
CA TYR A 42 16.49 13.47 -12.34
C TYR A 42 17.68 12.61 -12.76
N ASP A 43 18.67 12.54 -11.89
CA ASP A 43 19.78 11.60 -11.99
C ASP A 43 19.61 10.56 -10.88
N TYR A 44 19.70 9.29 -11.25
CA TYR A 44 19.55 8.15 -10.34
C TYR A 44 20.20 6.93 -10.96
N ASP A 45 20.66 6.02 -10.11
CA ASP A 45 21.19 4.73 -10.54
C ASP A 45 20.20 3.57 -10.34
N GLU A 46 20.51 2.42 -10.93
CA GLU A 46 19.68 1.21 -10.81
C GLU A 46 19.52 0.75 -9.36
N LYS A 47 20.53 0.94 -8.51
CA LYS A 47 20.50 0.50 -7.10
C LYS A 47 19.50 1.34 -6.29
N GLU A 48 19.39 2.63 -6.58
CA GLU A 48 18.41 3.52 -5.97
C GLU A 48 16.99 3.10 -6.35
N ILE A 49 16.76 2.79 -7.63
CA ILE A 49 15.47 2.29 -8.13
C ILE A 49 15.11 0.96 -7.47
N ASP A 50 16.03 0.00 -7.43
CA ASP A 50 15.84 -1.30 -6.78
C ASP A 50 15.49 -1.14 -5.30
N LYS A 51 16.17 -0.23 -4.60
CA LYS A 51 15.92 0.03 -3.18
C LYS A 51 14.53 0.62 -2.92
N ILE A 52 14.07 1.52 -3.80
CA ILE A 52 12.72 2.09 -3.74
C ILE A 52 11.68 0.98 -3.89
N PHE A 53 11.73 0.21 -4.98
CA PHE A 53 10.71 -0.78 -5.28
C PHE A 53 10.73 -1.96 -4.31
N SER A 54 11.91 -2.50 -3.96
CA SER A 54 12.02 -3.58 -2.96
C SER A 54 11.45 -3.19 -1.59
N THR A 55 11.57 -1.92 -1.21
CA THR A 55 10.98 -1.40 0.04
C THR A 55 9.47 -1.34 -0.03
N ILE A 56 8.91 -0.85 -1.15
CA ILE A 56 7.46 -0.81 -1.38
C ILE A 56 6.88 -2.23 -1.40
N GLU A 57 7.50 -3.15 -2.15
CA GLU A 57 7.07 -4.55 -2.26
C GLU A 57 7.06 -5.27 -0.92
N ARG A 58 8.10 -5.07 -0.10
CA ARG A 58 8.18 -5.64 1.25
C ARG A 58 7.00 -5.19 2.11
N GLU A 59 6.68 -3.90 2.09
CA GLU A 59 5.54 -3.37 2.86
C GLU A 59 4.19 -3.81 2.29
N LEU A 60 4.06 -3.92 0.97
CA LEU A 60 2.87 -4.49 0.31
C LEU A 60 2.64 -5.94 0.74
N LYS A 61 3.70 -6.77 0.72
CA LYS A 61 3.64 -8.17 1.16
C LYS A 61 3.24 -8.26 2.63
N ARG A 62 3.89 -7.47 3.50
CA ARG A 62 3.57 -7.40 4.94
C ARG A 62 2.13 -6.96 5.19
N THR A 63 1.64 -5.97 4.45
CA THR A 63 0.26 -5.47 4.62
C THR A 63 -0.76 -6.49 4.14
N LYS A 64 -0.49 -7.16 3.01
CA LYS A 64 -1.35 -8.23 2.48
C LYS A 64 -1.47 -9.39 3.46
N SER A 65 -0.36 -9.81 4.09
CA SER A 65 -0.38 -10.91 5.05
C SER A 65 -1.21 -10.65 6.30
N LEU A 66 -1.59 -9.38 6.60
CA LEU A 66 -2.52 -9.08 7.70
C LEU A 66 -3.98 -9.42 7.37
N PHE A 67 -4.31 -9.58 6.08
CA PHE A 67 -5.62 -10.03 5.62
C PHE A 67 -5.71 -11.54 5.47
N ASP A 68 -4.55 -12.19 5.27
CA ASP A 68 -4.44 -13.63 5.29
C ASP A 68 -4.55 -14.08 6.76
N LYS A 69 -5.62 -14.82 7.10
CA LYS A 69 -5.69 -15.44 8.42
C LYS A 69 -4.50 -16.40 8.54
N PRO A 70 -3.75 -16.42 9.65
CA PRO A 70 -2.79 -17.48 9.85
C PRO A 70 -3.58 -18.79 9.92
N ASN A 71 -3.35 -19.70 8.98
CA ASN A 71 -3.74 -21.10 9.18
C ASN A 71 -2.86 -21.62 10.30
N THR A 72 -3.35 -21.51 11.53
CA THR A 72 -2.70 -21.98 12.76
C THR A 72 -2.89 -23.48 12.98
N GLU A 73 -3.06 -24.26 11.92
CA GLU A 73 -2.95 -25.72 12.00
C GLU A 73 -1.65 -26.14 11.35
N PHE A 74 -0.66 -26.37 12.21
CA PHE A 74 0.47 -27.21 11.88
C PHE A 74 -0.03 -28.65 11.83
N SER A 75 -0.07 -29.26 10.63
CA SER A 75 -0.30 -30.70 10.43
C SER A 75 1.02 -31.38 10.09
N LEU A 76 1.31 -32.50 10.75
CA LEU A 76 2.33 -33.47 10.33
C LEU A 76 1.73 -34.70 9.65
N ASP A 77 0.39 -34.76 9.57
CA ASP A 77 -0.34 -35.77 8.81
C ASP A 77 -0.41 -35.41 7.32
#